data_AF-A0AA40LK85-F1
#
_entry.id   AF-A0AA40LK85-F1
#
_cell.length_a   1.000
_cell.length_b   1.000
_cell.length_c   1.000
_cell.angle_alpha   90.00
_cell.angle_beta   90.00
_cell.angle_gamma   90.00
#
_symmetry.space_group_name_H-M   'P 1'
#
loop_
_entity.id
_entity.type
_entity.pdbx_description
1 polymer ?
#
loop_
_entity_poly.entity_id
_entity_poly.type
_entity_poly.pdbx_seq_one_letter_code
_entity_poly.pdbx_strand_id
1 'polypeptide(L)'
;MAGAPRGPGGPGGGGGEGGGGGGGGGGAGEPGGADRAAGPRGRRGLRACGEEFACPELEALFRGYALRLEQAAALKALAVLSLLAGALALGELLGARGPARGLAGGSHPVHFVLFLALLVATNVRALPAPRLRQVGWLALLLSLTFALLCCPFAPAAAGVPAGAAADQGVWQLLLVTFVAYALLPVGGPLAVGFGLVVAASHLLVTATLVPARRPRLWRTLAANALLFLGVNMYGVCVRVLAERAQRRAFLQARTCIEDRLRLEDENEKQERLLMSLLPRNVAMEMKEDFLKPPERIFQRFTSSGMTT
;
A
#
# COMPACT_ATOMS: atom_id res chain seq x y z
N MET A 1 -14.58 63.40 -33.48
CA MET A 1 -15.28 62.45 -32.59
C MET A 1 -14.75 62.68 -31.18
N ALA A 2 -15.28 63.67 -30.46
CA ALA A 2 -16.32 63.52 -29.42
C ALA A 2 -15.86 62.54 -28.32
N GLY A 3 -15.66 62.88 -27.05
CA GLY A 3 -16.10 64.01 -26.23
C GLY A 3 -16.41 63.44 -24.83
N ALA A 4 -15.78 63.97 -23.80
CA ALA A 4 -15.84 63.48 -22.41
C ALA A 4 -17.08 64.04 -21.64
N PRO A 5 -17.16 64.02 -20.29
CA PRO A 5 -18.23 63.41 -19.49
C PRO A 5 -19.13 64.43 -18.73
N ARG A 6 -20.10 63.96 -17.91
CA ARG A 6 -20.53 64.47 -16.57
C ARG A 6 -22.06 64.49 -16.32
N GLY A 7 -22.47 63.78 -15.25
CA GLY A 7 -23.46 64.13 -14.18
C GLY A 7 -24.90 64.52 -14.56
N PRO A 8 -25.79 64.84 -13.58
CA PRO A 8 -25.67 64.82 -12.11
C PRO A 8 -26.91 64.20 -11.36
N GLY A 9 -26.89 64.14 -10.02
CA GLY A 9 -28.11 64.13 -9.19
C GLY A 9 -28.12 63.25 -7.92
N GLY A 10 -27.79 63.83 -6.76
CA GLY A 10 -28.30 63.37 -5.44
C GLY A 10 -29.64 64.07 -5.10
N PRO A 11 -30.05 64.31 -3.84
CA PRO A 11 -29.74 63.65 -2.55
C PRO A 11 -31.04 63.29 -1.74
N GLY A 12 -30.90 62.69 -0.55
CA GLY A 12 -31.96 62.63 0.48
C GLY A 12 -31.70 61.49 1.48
N GLY A 13 -31.67 61.63 2.80
CA GLY A 13 -32.14 62.69 3.69
C GLY A 13 -33.18 62.12 4.68
N GLY A 14 -32.86 62.11 5.98
CA GLY A 14 -33.74 61.72 7.11
C GLY A 14 -33.11 60.62 7.97
N GLY A 15 -32.65 60.84 9.21
CA GLY A 15 -33.38 61.41 10.37
C GLY A 15 -34.16 60.25 11.01
N GLY A 16 -33.89 59.73 12.20
CA GLY A 16 -33.70 60.43 13.48
C GLY A 16 -34.90 60.09 14.38
N GLU A 17 -34.64 59.73 15.65
CA GLU A 17 -35.58 59.53 16.78
C GLU A 17 -36.36 58.19 16.82
N GLY A 18 -36.56 57.52 17.96
CA GLY A 18 -36.22 57.78 19.36
C GLY A 18 -37.03 56.89 20.30
N GLY A 19 -36.43 56.55 21.46
CA GLY A 19 -37.09 56.15 22.72
C GLY A 19 -37.63 54.71 22.79
N GLY A 20 -37.46 53.93 23.85
CA GLY A 20 -36.90 54.14 25.18
C GLY A 20 -37.41 53.06 26.15
N GLY A 21 -36.61 52.75 27.17
CA GLY A 21 -37.00 51.98 28.37
C GLY A 21 -36.73 50.46 28.27
N GLY A 22 -36.07 49.80 29.21
CA GLY A 22 -35.58 50.17 30.54
C GLY A 22 -35.42 48.89 31.37
N GLY A 23 -34.36 48.84 32.19
CA GLY A 23 -34.12 47.82 33.24
C GLY A 23 -33.63 46.46 32.69
N GLY A 24 -32.66 45.76 33.27
CA GLY A 24 -32.03 45.83 34.57
C GLY A 24 -31.69 44.40 35.01
N GLY A 25 -30.46 44.17 35.47
CA GLY A 25 -29.97 42.88 36.02
C GLY A 25 -29.36 41.96 34.95
N GLY A 26 -28.19 41.34 35.08
CA GLY A 26 -27.39 41.00 36.27
C GLY A 26 -27.05 39.51 36.21
N GLY A 27 -25.76 39.15 36.18
CA GLY A 27 -25.23 37.77 36.27
C GLY A 27 -24.80 37.19 34.92
N ALA A 28 -23.50 37.08 34.58
CA ALA A 28 -22.43 36.24 35.13
C ALA A 28 -22.62 34.72 34.86
N GLY A 29 -21.75 34.16 33.99
CA GLY A 29 -21.35 32.75 34.02
C GLY A 29 -21.92 31.82 32.94
N GLU A 30 -21.15 31.53 31.90
CA GLU A 30 -21.14 30.22 31.23
C GLU A 30 -20.30 29.20 32.05
N PRO A 31 -20.20 27.89 31.72
CA PRO A 31 -21.06 26.99 30.92
C PRO A 31 -21.30 25.63 31.62
N GLY A 32 -22.15 24.74 31.10
CA GLY A 32 -22.16 23.35 31.60
C GLY A 32 -23.24 22.39 31.11
N GLY A 33 -22.94 21.63 30.05
CA GLY A 33 -22.98 20.16 30.10
C GLY A 33 -24.29 19.41 29.83
N ALA A 34 -24.19 18.54 28.81
CA ALA A 34 -24.72 17.18 28.74
C ALA A 34 -26.06 16.91 28.01
N ASP A 35 -26.03 16.99 26.67
CA ASP A 35 -26.82 16.11 25.82
C ASP A 35 -25.95 14.96 25.30
N ARG A 36 -26.15 13.75 25.84
CA ARG A 36 -25.49 12.53 25.36
C ARG A 36 -26.29 11.91 24.22
N ALA A 37 -25.68 11.97 23.03
CA ALA A 37 -26.09 11.26 21.82
C ALA A 37 -26.05 9.73 21.98
N ALA A 38 -27.10 9.05 21.53
CA ALA A 38 -27.11 7.63 21.21
C ALA A 38 -27.44 7.45 19.72
N GLY A 39 -26.39 7.45 18.88
CA GLY A 39 -26.46 7.10 17.45
C GLY A 39 -26.00 5.66 17.18
N PRO A 40 -26.47 5.02 16.10
CA PRO A 40 -26.44 3.57 15.95
C PRO A 40 -25.03 3.02 15.69
N ARG A 41 -24.78 1.82 16.24
CA ARG A 41 -23.57 1.01 16.08
C ARG A 41 -23.30 0.69 14.61
N GLY A 42 -22.48 1.53 13.98
CA GLY A 42 -21.89 1.29 12.67
C GLY A 42 -20.82 0.21 12.73
N ARG A 43 -20.90 -0.74 11.80
CA ARG A 43 -19.89 -1.78 11.51
C ARG A 43 -18.46 -1.19 11.54
N ARG A 44 -17.61 -1.72 12.43
CA ARG A 44 -16.16 -1.48 12.42
C ARG A 44 -15.53 -2.14 11.19
N GLY A 45 -15.68 -1.53 10.03
CA GLY A 45 -14.69 -1.67 8.97
C GLY A 45 -13.44 -0.94 9.42
N LEU A 46 -12.29 -1.61 9.47
CA LEU A 46 -10.99 -0.97 9.71
C LEU A 46 -10.77 0.14 8.67
N ARG A 47 -11.16 1.37 9.01
CA ARG A 47 -10.70 2.57 8.35
C ARG A 47 -9.22 2.74 8.71
N ALA A 48 -8.38 2.93 7.70
CA ALA A 48 -7.10 3.57 7.90
C ALA A 48 -7.39 4.92 8.58
N CYS A 49 -6.93 5.08 9.82
CA CYS A 49 -6.93 6.36 10.51
C CYS A 49 -5.86 7.21 9.82
N GLY A 50 -6.27 7.96 8.80
CA GLY A 50 -5.44 8.94 8.13
C GLY A 50 -5.59 10.26 8.88
N GLU A 51 -4.67 10.54 9.79
CA GLU A 51 -4.35 11.94 10.06
C GLU A 51 -3.38 12.34 8.95
N GLU A 52 -3.76 13.25 8.07
CA GLU A 52 -2.83 13.78 7.06
C GLU A 52 -1.75 14.62 7.76
N PHE A 53 -0.51 14.59 7.27
CA PHE A 53 0.52 15.46 7.84
C PHE A 53 0.12 16.94 7.67
N ALA A 54 0.40 17.76 8.67
CA ALA A 54 0.16 19.21 8.61
C ALA A 54 0.95 19.89 7.46
N CYS A 55 2.09 19.29 7.05
CA CYS A 55 2.88 19.74 5.91
C CYS A 55 2.54 18.94 4.64
N PRO A 56 2.04 19.60 3.57
CA PRO A 56 1.58 18.92 2.35
C PRO A 56 2.73 18.33 1.52
N GLU A 57 3.92 18.92 1.56
CA GLU A 57 5.10 18.41 0.84
C GLU A 57 5.55 17.05 1.36
N LEU A 58 5.49 16.87 2.68
CA LEU A 58 5.90 15.64 3.31
C LEU A 58 4.87 14.52 3.16
N GLU A 59 3.59 14.86 3.19
CA GLU A 59 2.50 13.95 2.81
C GLU A 59 2.69 13.46 1.37
N ALA A 60 3.09 14.34 0.44
CA ALA A 60 3.39 13.95 -0.93
C ALA A 60 4.60 12.99 -1.01
N LEU A 61 5.68 13.25 -0.26
CA LEU A 61 6.87 12.38 -0.21
C LEU A 61 6.53 11.00 0.39
N PHE A 62 5.77 10.97 1.50
CA PHE A 62 5.33 9.74 2.15
C PHE A 62 4.43 8.90 1.24
N ARG A 63 3.45 9.53 0.57
CA ARG A 63 2.60 8.85 -0.43
C ARG A 63 3.45 8.26 -1.55
N GLY A 64 4.45 8.98 -2.03
CA GLY A 64 5.41 8.49 -3.02
C GLY A 64 6.20 7.26 -2.52
N TYR A 65 6.74 7.32 -1.31
CA TYR A 65 7.46 6.21 -0.69
C TYR A 65 6.56 4.97 -0.47
N ALA A 66 5.36 5.15 0.06
CA ALA A 66 4.40 4.08 0.29
C ALA A 66 4.02 3.37 -1.03
N LEU A 67 3.80 4.13 -2.10
CA LEU A 67 3.54 3.58 -3.43
C LEU A 67 4.74 2.79 -3.98
N ARG A 68 5.96 3.26 -3.77
CA ARG A 68 7.18 2.52 -4.15
C ARG A 68 7.31 1.22 -3.37
N LEU A 69 6.98 1.23 -2.08
CA LEU A 69 7.02 0.04 -1.23
C LEU A 69 5.97 -0.99 -1.68
N GLU A 70 4.73 -0.56 -1.96
CA GLU A 70 3.68 -1.42 -2.49
C GLU A 70 4.02 -1.97 -3.88
N GLN A 71 4.60 -1.15 -4.76
CA GLN A 71 5.07 -1.59 -6.07
C GLN A 71 6.20 -2.62 -5.93
N ALA A 72 7.15 -2.41 -5.02
CA ALA A 72 8.23 -3.37 -4.76
C ALA A 72 7.68 -4.70 -4.19
N ALA A 73 6.68 -4.66 -3.30
CA ALA A 73 6.01 -5.84 -2.79
C ALA A 73 5.28 -6.60 -3.91
N ALA A 74 4.55 -5.89 -4.78
CA ALA A 74 3.87 -6.46 -5.93
C ALA A 74 4.85 -7.13 -6.91
N LEU A 75 6.00 -6.50 -7.18
CA LEU A 75 7.05 -7.08 -8.02
C LEU A 75 7.61 -8.37 -7.41
N LYS A 76 7.87 -8.39 -6.10
CA LYS A 76 8.29 -9.62 -5.40
C LYS A 76 7.24 -10.71 -5.52
N ALA A 77 5.96 -10.38 -5.35
CA ALA A 77 4.87 -11.34 -5.49
C ALA A 77 4.84 -11.96 -6.90
N LEU A 78 4.86 -11.11 -7.92
CA LEU A 78 4.80 -11.54 -9.33
C LEU A 78 6.03 -12.36 -9.73
N ALA A 79 7.20 -12.03 -9.19
CA ALA A 79 8.43 -12.81 -9.41
C ALA A 79 8.34 -14.21 -8.78
N VAL A 80 7.83 -14.33 -7.54
CA VAL A 80 7.64 -15.64 -6.89
C VAL A 80 6.60 -16.48 -7.64
N LEU A 81 5.48 -15.86 -8.07
CA LEU A 81 4.42 -16.54 -8.82
C LEU A 81 4.90 -16.98 -10.21
N SER A 82 5.68 -16.16 -10.92
CA SER A 82 6.25 -16.55 -12.21
C SER A 82 7.28 -17.66 -12.05
N LEU A 83 8.17 -17.61 -11.05
CA LEU A 83 9.12 -18.69 -10.78
C LEU A 83 8.40 -20.01 -10.47
N LEU A 84 7.35 -19.98 -9.66
CA LEU A 84 6.54 -21.16 -9.34
C LEU A 84 5.88 -21.72 -10.61
N ALA A 85 5.17 -20.88 -11.37
CA ALA A 85 4.49 -21.31 -12.60
C ALA A 85 5.49 -21.85 -13.64
N GLY A 86 6.67 -21.22 -13.76
CA GLY A 86 7.74 -21.66 -14.64
C GLY A 86 8.35 -22.99 -14.22
N ALA A 87 8.56 -23.21 -12.92
CA ALA A 87 9.05 -24.49 -12.40
C ALA A 87 8.06 -25.64 -12.67
N LEU A 88 6.76 -25.39 -12.51
CA LEU A 88 5.73 -26.39 -12.85
C LEU A 88 5.68 -26.65 -14.36
N ALA A 89 5.72 -25.60 -15.18
CA ALA A 89 5.75 -25.72 -16.64
C ALA A 89 6.99 -26.48 -17.15
N LEU A 90 8.15 -26.24 -16.54
CA LEU A 90 9.38 -26.98 -16.83
C LEU A 90 9.25 -28.43 -16.38
N GLY A 91 8.68 -28.69 -15.21
CA GLY A 91 8.38 -30.04 -14.74
C GLY A 91 7.48 -30.81 -15.71
N GLU A 92 6.46 -30.16 -16.26
CA GLU A 92 5.62 -30.76 -17.33
C GLU A 92 6.42 -31.04 -18.61
N LEU A 93 7.27 -30.11 -19.03
CA LEU A 93 8.09 -30.27 -20.23
C LEU A 93 9.10 -31.43 -20.09
N LEU A 94 9.75 -31.53 -18.94
CA LEU A 94 10.73 -32.59 -18.64
C LEU A 94 10.05 -33.94 -18.38
N GLY A 95 8.83 -33.93 -17.84
CA GLY A 95 8.02 -35.13 -17.58
C GLY A 95 7.28 -35.68 -18.81
N ALA A 96 7.27 -34.96 -19.94
CA ALA A 96 6.49 -35.28 -21.14
C ALA A 96 7.01 -36.45 -22.00
N ARG A 97 7.47 -37.56 -21.38
CA ARG A 97 7.69 -38.84 -22.07
C ARG A 97 6.41 -39.71 -22.05
N GLY A 98 5.26 -39.15 -22.45
CA GLY A 98 4.00 -39.88 -22.54
C GLY A 98 2.94 -39.22 -23.44
N PRO A 99 2.11 -39.99 -24.18
CA PRO A 99 1.24 -39.49 -25.26
C PRO A 99 -0.08 -38.85 -24.82
N ALA A 100 -0.33 -38.66 -23.52
CA ALA A 100 -1.62 -38.13 -23.01
C ALA A 100 -1.47 -36.69 -22.50
N ARG A 101 -1.36 -35.72 -23.43
CA ARG A 101 -1.56 -34.30 -23.10
C ARG A 101 -3.05 -34.07 -22.84
N GLY A 102 -3.48 -34.16 -21.59
CA GLY A 102 -4.81 -33.66 -21.18
C GLY A 102 -4.91 -32.14 -21.35
N LEU A 103 -6.13 -31.58 -21.31
CA LEU A 103 -6.41 -30.13 -21.40
C LEU A 103 -5.60 -29.26 -20.42
N ALA A 104 -5.09 -29.85 -19.32
CA ALA A 104 -4.23 -29.18 -18.35
C ALA A 104 -2.76 -29.02 -18.81
N GLY A 105 -2.26 -29.86 -19.73
CA GLY A 105 -0.84 -29.99 -20.10
C GLY A 105 -0.23 -28.85 -20.95
N GLY A 106 -0.81 -27.66 -20.87
CA GLY A 106 -0.30 -26.42 -21.45
C GLY A 106 -0.73 -25.17 -20.69
N SER A 107 -1.39 -25.32 -19.55
CA SER A 107 -1.95 -24.21 -18.79
C SER A 107 -0.91 -23.55 -17.86
N HIS A 108 0.00 -24.33 -17.26
CA HIS A 108 1.12 -23.79 -16.48
C HIS A 108 2.04 -22.84 -17.28
N PRO A 109 2.48 -23.15 -18.52
CA PRO A 109 3.27 -22.19 -19.29
C PRO A 109 2.47 -20.94 -19.68
N VAL A 110 1.15 -21.03 -19.88
CA VAL A 110 0.30 -19.84 -20.11
C VAL A 110 0.28 -18.94 -18.88
N HIS A 111 0.08 -19.51 -17.68
CA HIS A 111 0.15 -18.74 -16.43
C HIS A 111 1.54 -18.15 -16.19
N PHE A 112 2.62 -18.88 -16.53
CA PHE A 112 3.98 -18.36 -16.47
C PHE A 112 4.15 -17.10 -17.32
N VAL A 113 3.75 -17.16 -18.60
CA VAL A 113 3.83 -16.02 -19.51
C VAL A 113 2.99 -14.86 -19.00
N LEU A 114 1.80 -15.11 -18.46
CA LEU A 114 0.91 -14.05 -17.99
C LEU A 114 1.42 -13.38 -16.70
N PHE A 115 1.94 -14.14 -15.73
CA PHE A 115 2.62 -13.57 -14.55
C PHE A 115 3.88 -12.79 -14.94
N LEU A 116 4.67 -13.32 -15.87
CA LEU A 116 5.88 -12.67 -16.38
C LEU A 116 5.54 -11.36 -17.11
N ALA A 117 4.51 -11.35 -17.94
CA ALA A 117 4.03 -10.15 -18.62
C ALA A 117 3.59 -9.09 -17.61
N LEU A 118 2.86 -9.48 -16.56
CA LEU A 118 2.44 -8.56 -15.50
C LEU A 118 3.64 -8.05 -14.68
N LEU A 119 4.64 -8.90 -14.42
CA LEU A 119 5.89 -8.54 -13.76
C LEU A 119 6.65 -7.47 -14.56
N VAL A 120 6.87 -7.72 -15.86
CA VAL A 120 7.57 -6.79 -16.76
C VAL A 120 6.80 -5.48 -16.89
N ALA A 121 5.47 -5.55 -17.07
CA ALA A 121 4.63 -4.36 -17.17
C ALA A 121 4.67 -3.50 -15.89
N THR A 122 4.72 -4.14 -14.72
CA THR A 122 4.81 -3.47 -13.41
C THR A 122 6.20 -2.92 -13.13
N ASN A 123 7.25 -3.55 -13.67
CA ASN A 123 8.64 -3.13 -13.50
C ASN A 123 8.97 -1.89 -14.33
N VAL A 124 8.50 -1.86 -15.59
CA VAL A 124 8.82 -0.77 -16.54
C VAL A 124 8.01 0.50 -16.26
N ARG A 125 6.80 0.37 -15.71
CA ARG A 125 5.89 1.51 -15.53
C ARG A 125 5.92 2.01 -14.10
N ALA A 126 6.15 3.31 -13.92
CA ALA A 126 5.77 3.98 -12.68
C ALA A 126 4.23 4.03 -12.62
N LEU A 127 3.63 3.18 -11.79
CA LEU A 127 2.18 3.05 -11.71
C LEU A 127 1.61 4.04 -10.68
N PRO A 128 0.64 4.89 -11.05
CA PRO A 128 -0.11 5.63 -10.06
C PRO A 128 -0.97 4.67 -9.21
N ALA A 129 -1.32 5.09 -8.00
CA ALA A 129 -2.12 4.32 -7.03
C ALA A 129 -3.31 3.52 -7.63
N PRO A 130 -4.21 4.11 -8.46
CA PRO A 130 -5.34 3.35 -9.01
C PRO A 130 -4.91 2.22 -9.94
N ARG A 131 -3.81 2.39 -10.69
CA ARG A 131 -3.30 1.39 -11.63
C ARG A 131 -2.58 0.26 -10.91
N LEU A 132 -1.85 0.57 -9.82
CA LEU A 132 -1.27 -0.46 -8.95
C LEU A 132 -2.37 -1.34 -8.31
N ARG A 133 -3.49 -0.72 -7.91
CA ARG A 133 -4.67 -1.47 -7.44
C ARG A 133 -5.20 -2.41 -8.52
N GLN A 134 -5.34 -1.95 -9.76
CA GLN A 134 -5.76 -2.80 -10.89
C GLN A 134 -4.80 -3.98 -11.10
N VAL A 135 -3.48 -3.75 -11.02
CA VAL A 135 -2.48 -4.83 -11.05
C VAL A 135 -2.70 -5.82 -9.92
N GLY A 136 -2.98 -5.37 -8.70
CA GLY A 136 -3.32 -6.23 -7.57
C GLY A 136 -4.54 -7.12 -7.84
N TRP A 137 -5.62 -6.57 -8.40
CA TRP A 137 -6.81 -7.34 -8.79
C TRP A 137 -6.51 -8.37 -9.87
N LEU A 138 -5.77 -7.99 -10.92
CA LEU A 138 -5.38 -8.90 -12.01
C LEU A 138 -4.48 -10.03 -11.48
N ALA A 139 -3.49 -9.70 -10.64
CA ALA A 139 -2.62 -10.67 -10.00
C ALA A 139 -3.41 -11.65 -9.12
N LEU A 140 -4.42 -11.16 -8.38
CA LEU A 140 -5.27 -11.99 -7.53
C LEU A 140 -6.14 -12.95 -8.36
N LEU A 141 -6.77 -12.45 -9.42
CA LEU A 141 -7.58 -13.27 -10.34
C LEU A 141 -6.73 -14.35 -11.02
N LEU A 142 -5.54 -13.97 -11.48
CA LEU A 142 -4.62 -14.89 -12.13
C LEU A 142 -4.11 -15.96 -11.16
N SER A 143 -3.79 -15.56 -9.94
CA SER A 143 -3.45 -16.49 -8.85
C SER A 143 -4.60 -17.42 -8.52
N LEU A 144 -5.85 -16.97 -8.62
CA LEU A 144 -7.03 -17.80 -8.35
C LEU A 144 -7.18 -18.87 -9.42
N THR A 145 -7.08 -18.47 -10.70
CA THR A 145 -7.14 -19.41 -11.81
C THR A 145 -6.01 -20.45 -11.74
N PHE A 146 -4.79 -20.02 -11.37
CA PHE A 146 -3.66 -20.91 -11.16
C PHE A 146 -3.86 -21.85 -9.96
N ALA A 147 -4.42 -21.36 -8.86
CA ALA A 147 -4.75 -22.19 -7.69
C ALA A 147 -5.82 -23.24 -8.02
N LEU A 148 -6.88 -22.87 -8.73
CA LEU A 148 -7.89 -23.84 -9.18
C LEU A 148 -7.27 -24.91 -10.08
N LEU A 149 -6.35 -24.54 -10.95
CA LEU A 149 -5.64 -25.49 -11.80
C LEU A 149 -4.75 -26.46 -11.02
N CYS A 150 -4.12 -26.00 -9.93
CA CYS A 150 -3.33 -26.85 -9.04
C CYS A 150 -4.18 -27.84 -8.23
N CYS A 151 -5.49 -27.64 -8.13
CA CYS A 151 -6.37 -28.56 -7.42
C CYS A 151 -6.47 -29.90 -8.21
N PRO A 152 -6.63 -31.03 -7.51
CA PRO A 152 -6.71 -32.35 -8.12
C PRO A 152 -8.06 -32.58 -8.82
N PHE A 153 -8.39 -31.79 -9.85
CA PHE A 153 -9.59 -31.98 -10.69
C PHE A 153 -9.39 -33.12 -11.71
N ALA A 154 -8.16 -33.36 -12.16
CA ALA A 154 -7.80 -34.36 -13.18
C ALA A 154 -7.63 -35.84 -12.74
N PRO A 155 -7.44 -36.23 -11.46
CA PRO A 155 -7.15 -37.62 -11.10
C PRO A 155 -8.34 -38.56 -11.26
N ALA A 156 -9.57 -38.04 -11.40
CA ALA A 156 -10.73 -38.86 -11.77
C ALA A 156 -10.59 -39.52 -13.16
N ALA A 157 -9.80 -38.92 -14.07
CA ALA A 157 -9.60 -39.44 -15.42
C ALA A 157 -8.36 -40.34 -15.59
N ALA A 158 -7.40 -40.31 -14.65
CA ALA A 158 -6.07 -40.90 -14.83
C ALA A 158 -5.79 -42.15 -13.97
N GLY A 159 -6.77 -42.67 -13.22
CA GLY A 159 -6.61 -43.90 -12.43
C GLY A 159 -5.61 -43.80 -11.25
N VAL A 160 -5.27 -42.57 -10.82
CA VAL A 160 -4.34 -42.33 -9.71
C VAL A 160 -5.00 -42.75 -8.39
N PRO A 161 -4.31 -43.47 -7.48
CA PRO A 161 -4.88 -43.87 -6.20
C PRO A 161 -5.32 -42.64 -5.40
N ALA A 162 -6.56 -42.68 -4.88
CA ALA A 162 -7.22 -41.56 -4.20
C ALA A 162 -6.41 -40.89 -3.07
N GLY A 163 -5.49 -41.63 -2.43
CA GLY A 163 -4.59 -41.08 -1.41
C GLY A 163 -3.52 -40.15 -1.99
N ALA A 164 -2.90 -40.52 -3.13
CA ALA A 164 -1.90 -39.68 -3.79
C ALA A 164 -2.52 -38.45 -4.46
N ALA A 165 -3.76 -38.58 -4.93
CA ALA A 165 -4.54 -37.47 -5.48
C ALA A 165 -4.90 -36.41 -4.43
N ALA A 166 -5.06 -36.80 -3.16
CA ALA A 166 -5.47 -35.89 -2.08
C ALA A 166 -4.35 -34.95 -1.59
N ASP A 167 -3.08 -35.34 -1.77
CA ASP A 167 -1.91 -34.54 -1.37
C ASP A 167 -1.33 -33.74 -2.55
N GLN A 168 -1.79 -34.01 -3.77
CA GLN A 168 -1.36 -33.32 -4.98
C GLN A 168 -1.87 -31.88 -4.99
N GLY A 169 -0.97 -30.92 -5.20
CA GLY A 169 -1.32 -29.50 -5.29
C GLY A 169 -1.25 -28.74 -3.96
N VAL A 170 -1.23 -29.43 -2.81
CA VAL A 170 -1.36 -28.81 -1.48
C VAL A 170 -0.24 -27.78 -1.23
N TRP A 171 1.02 -28.13 -1.52
CA TRP A 171 2.15 -27.23 -1.29
C TRP A 171 2.14 -26.01 -2.23
N GLN A 172 1.68 -26.17 -3.48
CA GLN A 172 1.52 -25.07 -4.43
C GLN A 172 0.46 -24.08 -3.92
N LEU A 173 -0.66 -24.60 -3.43
CA LEU A 173 -1.75 -23.79 -2.88
C LEU A 173 -1.35 -23.06 -1.60
N LEU A 174 -0.60 -23.73 -0.71
CA LEU A 174 -0.01 -23.11 0.48
C LEU A 174 0.85 -21.91 0.10
N LEU A 175 1.76 -22.09 -0.87
CA LEU A 175 2.66 -21.03 -1.32
C LEU A 175 1.91 -19.86 -1.99
N VAL A 176 0.99 -20.16 -2.92
CA VAL A 176 0.19 -19.14 -3.62
C VAL A 176 -0.67 -18.35 -2.64
N THR A 177 -1.29 -19.04 -1.68
CA THR A 177 -2.09 -18.39 -0.63
C THR A 177 -1.22 -17.48 0.22
N PHE A 178 -0.06 -17.96 0.66
CA PHE A 178 0.88 -17.15 1.43
C PHE A 178 1.34 -15.89 0.67
N VAL A 179 1.72 -16.03 -0.61
CA VAL A 179 2.13 -14.89 -1.45
C VAL A 179 0.99 -13.88 -1.63
N ALA A 180 -0.25 -14.35 -1.80
CA ALA A 180 -1.43 -13.49 -1.92
C ALA A 180 -1.71 -12.67 -0.64
N TYR A 181 -1.44 -13.23 0.55
CA TYR A 181 -1.59 -12.50 1.81
C TYR A 181 -0.43 -11.54 2.08
N ALA A 182 0.81 -11.99 1.84
CA ALA A 182 2.01 -11.29 2.28
C ALA A 182 2.48 -10.19 1.32
N LEU A 183 2.29 -10.38 0.00
CA LEU A 183 2.97 -9.59 -1.02
C LEU A 183 2.02 -8.88 -2.00
N LEU A 184 0.79 -9.35 -2.19
CA LEU A 184 -0.16 -8.70 -3.10
C LEU A 184 -0.72 -7.41 -2.49
N PRO A 185 -0.71 -6.28 -3.24
CA PRO A 185 -1.26 -5.00 -2.78
C PRO A 185 -2.79 -5.00 -2.90
N VAL A 186 -3.47 -5.92 -2.22
CA VAL A 186 -4.93 -6.06 -2.21
C VAL A 186 -5.48 -5.91 -0.80
N GLY A 187 -6.74 -5.51 -0.71
CA GLY A 187 -7.40 -5.27 0.58
C GLY A 187 -7.43 -6.49 1.51
N GLY A 188 -7.38 -6.21 2.81
CA GLY A 188 -7.63 -7.11 3.95
C GLY A 188 -8.75 -8.15 3.75
N PRO A 189 -9.97 -7.76 3.34
CA PRO A 189 -11.04 -8.72 3.15
C PRO A 189 -10.87 -9.55 1.87
N LEU A 190 -10.27 -8.99 0.81
CA LEU A 190 -10.15 -9.66 -0.48
C LEU A 190 -9.19 -10.84 -0.46
N ALA A 191 -8.00 -10.69 0.15
CA ALA A 191 -7.12 -11.87 0.25
C ALA A 191 -7.63 -12.92 1.25
N VAL A 192 -8.45 -12.52 2.23
CA VAL A 192 -9.16 -13.50 3.08
C VAL A 192 -10.17 -14.29 2.26
N GLY A 193 -11.00 -13.60 1.46
CA GLY A 193 -11.91 -14.26 0.52
C GLY A 193 -11.17 -15.19 -0.44
N PHE A 194 -10.04 -14.76 -1.00
CA PHE A 194 -9.20 -15.58 -1.87
C PHE A 194 -8.72 -16.86 -1.17
N GLY A 195 -8.12 -16.76 0.02
CA GLY A 195 -7.62 -17.92 0.75
C GLY A 195 -8.72 -18.89 1.17
N LEU A 196 -9.92 -18.38 1.51
CA LEU A 196 -11.09 -19.20 1.79
C LEU A 196 -11.61 -19.93 0.55
N VAL A 197 -11.68 -19.25 -0.59
CA VAL A 197 -12.11 -19.87 -1.86
C VAL A 197 -11.13 -20.97 -2.27
N VAL A 198 -9.82 -20.74 -2.17
CA VAL A 198 -8.79 -21.76 -2.47
C VAL A 198 -8.87 -22.95 -1.52
N ALA A 199 -9.05 -22.71 -0.22
CA ALA A 199 -9.21 -23.79 0.76
C ALA A 199 -10.50 -24.59 0.48
N ALA A 200 -11.61 -23.90 0.23
CA ALA A 200 -12.90 -24.54 -0.05
C ALA A 200 -12.87 -25.33 -1.35
N SER A 201 -12.26 -24.81 -2.42
CA SER A 201 -12.16 -25.53 -3.70
C SER A 201 -11.35 -26.81 -3.55
N HIS A 202 -10.18 -26.76 -2.90
CA HIS A 202 -9.38 -27.96 -2.67
C HIS A 202 -10.11 -28.96 -1.79
N LEU A 203 -10.67 -28.54 -0.65
CA LEU A 203 -11.38 -29.44 0.27
C LEU A 203 -12.62 -30.05 -0.38
N LEU A 204 -13.38 -29.29 -1.17
CA LEU A 204 -14.55 -29.81 -1.89
C LEU A 204 -14.14 -30.86 -2.92
N VAL A 205 -13.09 -30.59 -3.71
CA VAL A 205 -12.55 -31.55 -4.68
C VAL A 205 -12.02 -32.79 -3.98
N THR A 206 -11.19 -32.64 -2.95
CA THR A 206 -10.68 -33.78 -2.19
C THR A 206 -11.84 -34.58 -1.58
N ALA A 207 -12.86 -33.93 -1.03
CA ALA A 207 -14.01 -34.60 -0.42
C ALA A 207 -14.84 -35.39 -1.43
N THR A 208 -15.07 -34.88 -2.64
CA THR A 208 -15.80 -35.64 -3.69
C THR A 208 -15.01 -36.85 -4.18
N LEU A 209 -13.67 -36.81 -4.09
CA LEU A 209 -12.78 -37.92 -4.41
C LEU A 209 -12.67 -38.98 -3.30
N VAL A 210 -13.15 -38.72 -2.07
CA VAL A 210 -13.11 -39.69 -0.97
C VAL A 210 -14.35 -40.60 -0.99
N PRO A 211 -14.21 -41.92 -1.24
CA PRO A 211 -15.32 -42.84 -1.04
C PRO A 211 -15.66 -42.92 0.45
N ALA A 212 -16.96 -42.81 0.78
CA ALA A 212 -17.48 -42.76 2.16
C ALA A 212 -17.02 -43.90 3.09
N ARG A 213 -16.48 -45.00 2.55
CA ARG A 213 -16.10 -46.21 3.29
C ARG A 213 -14.63 -46.31 3.71
N ARG A 214 -13.79 -45.27 3.56
CA ARG A 214 -12.36 -45.34 3.90
C ARG A 214 -11.90 -44.34 4.99
N PRO A 215 -11.74 -44.77 6.26
CA PRO A 215 -11.37 -43.88 7.38
C PRO A 215 -9.99 -43.22 7.21
N ARG A 216 -9.07 -43.84 6.46
CA ARG A 216 -7.74 -43.27 6.18
C ARG A 216 -7.81 -41.98 5.36
N LEU A 217 -8.78 -41.84 4.46
CA LEU A 217 -8.93 -40.65 3.60
C LEU A 217 -9.52 -39.46 4.36
N TRP A 218 -10.37 -39.71 5.37
CA TRP A 218 -10.88 -38.68 6.28
C TRP A 218 -9.76 -38.01 7.08
N ARG A 219 -8.75 -38.78 7.49
CA ARG A 219 -7.56 -38.24 8.16
C ARG A 219 -6.78 -37.29 7.25
N THR A 220 -6.63 -37.63 5.98
CA THR A 220 -5.97 -36.75 4.98
C THR A 220 -6.77 -35.47 4.75
N LEU A 221 -8.10 -35.58 4.62
CA LEU A 221 -8.97 -34.41 4.49
C LEU A 221 -8.86 -33.49 5.72
N ALA A 222 -8.86 -34.06 6.94
CA ALA A 222 -8.70 -33.30 8.17
C ALA A 222 -7.31 -32.63 8.27
N ALA A 223 -6.24 -33.33 7.87
CA ALA A 223 -4.90 -32.77 7.82
C ALA A 223 -4.81 -31.59 6.83
N ASN A 224 -5.35 -31.75 5.63
CA ASN A 224 -5.41 -30.68 4.63
C ASN A 224 -6.24 -29.49 5.12
N ALA A 225 -7.38 -29.73 5.79
CA ALA A 225 -8.18 -28.66 6.38
C ALA A 225 -7.40 -27.88 7.45
N LEU A 226 -6.64 -28.58 8.30
CA LEU A 226 -5.80 -27.95 9.32
C LEU A 226 -4.65 -27.14 8.68
N LEU A 227 -4.03 -27.63 7.61
CA LEU A 227 -3.01 -26.91 6.85
C LEU A 227 -3.57 -25.62 6.23
N PHE A 228 -4.74 -25.69 5.58
CA PHE A 228 -5.39 -24.52 5.01
C PHE A 228 -5.81 -23.51 6.08
N LEU A 229 -6.32 -23.97 7.22
CA LEU A 229 -6.62 -23.10 8.35
C LEU A 229 -5.35 -22.41 8.87
N GLY A 230 -4.26 -23.17 9.02
CA GLY A 230 -2.97 -22.66 9.47
C GLY A 230 -2.41 -21.57 8.57
N VAL A 231 -2.38 -21.78 7.25
CA VAL A 231 -1.85 -20.77 6.31
C VAL A 231 -2.74 -19.54 6.22
N ASN A 232 -4.06 -19.69 6.34
CA ASN A 232 -4.96 -18.53 6.37
C ASN A 232 -4.77 -17.71 7.65
N MET A 233 -4.67 -18.37 8.81
CA MET A 233 -4.38 -17.72 10.09
C MET A 233 -3.02 -16.99 10.04
N TYR A 234 -1.98 -17.69 9.58
CA TYR A 234 -0.65 -17.11 9.43
C TYR A 234 -0.64 -15.94 8.45
N GLY A 235 -1.32 -16.07 7.29
CA GLY A 235 -1.45 -15.01 6.30
C GLY A 235 -2.14 -13.76 6.85
N VAL A 236 -3.22 -13.95 7.62
CA VAL A 236 -3.89 -12.85 8.34
C VAL A 236 -2.94 -12.21 9.36
N CYS A 237 -2.22 -13.00 10.15
CA CYS A 237 -1.23 -12.48 11.10
C CYS A 237 -0.15 -11.64 10.40
N VAL A 238 0.46 -12.16 9.34
CA VAL A 238 1.49 -11.44 8.55
C VAL A 238 0.93 -10.14 8.00
N ARG A 239 -0.30 -10.14 7.47
CA ARG A 239 -0.92 -8.92 6.99
C ARG A 239 -1.17 -7.91 8.10
N VAL A 240 -1.72 -8.34 9.23
CA VAL A 240 -1.94 -7.45 10.38
C VAL A 240 -0.61 -6.90 10.89
N LEU A 241 0.47 -7.69 10.89
CA LEU A 241 1.80 -7.22 11.24
C LEU A 241 2.33 -6.20 10.22
N ALA A 242 2.12 -6.41 8.93
CA ALA A 242 2.51 -5.47 7.88
C ALA A 242 1.75 -4.14 8.02
N GLU A 243 0.43 -4.19 8.23
CA GLU A 243 -0.40 -3.01 8.49
C GLU A 243 0.05 -2.26 9.75
N ARG A 244 0.38 -2.99 10.83
CA ARG A 244 0.92 -2.39 12.06
C ARG A 244 2.31 -1.79 11.86
N ALA A 245 3.17 -2.44 11.07
CA ALA A 245 4.49 -1.91 10.73
C ALA A 245 4.36 -0.61 9.93
N GLN A 246 3.44 -0.55 8.95
CA GLN A 246 3.13 0.68 8.23
C GLN A 246 2.62 1.79 9.16
N ARG A 247 1.71 1.48 10.10
CA ARG A 247 1.22 2.45 11.10
C ARG A 247 2.33 2.95 12.01
N ARG A 248 3.22 2.07 12.47
CA ARG A 248 4.37 2.46 13.31
C ARG A 248 5.34 3.35 12.53
N ALA A 249 5.64 3.01 11.28
CA ALA A 249 6.47 3.84 10.42
C ALA A 249 5.85 5.23 10.20
N PHE A 250 4.53 5.30 10.05
CA PHE A 250 3.80 6.57 9.97
C PHE A 250 3.91 7.40 11.27
N LEU A 251 3.71 6.78 12.44
CA LEU A 251 3.86 7.46 13.73
C LEU A 251 5.30 7.93 13.97
N GLN A 252 6.30 7.13 13.60
CA GLN A 252 7.71 7.52 13.68
C GLN A 252 8.03 8.69 12.76
N ALA A 253 7.46 8.71 11.55
CA ALA A 253 7.58 9.86 10.66
C ALA A 253 6.98 11.11 11.32
N ARG A 254 5.80 11.00 11.95
CA ARG A 254 5.17 12.10 12.68
C ARG A 254 6.08 12.68 13.76
N THR A 255 6.60 11.85 14.66
CA THR A 255 7.47 12.30 15.77
C THR A 255 8.73 12.98 15.25
N CYS A 256 9.34 12.45 14.18
CA CYS A 256 10.53 13.04 13.56
C CYS A 256 10.28 14.46 13.02
N ILE A 257 9.07 14.74 12.51
CA ILE A 257 8.69 16.07 12.00
C ILE A 257 8.44 17.03 13.15
N GLU A 258 7.73 16.59 14.18
CA GLU A 258 7.46 17.39 15.38
C GLU A 258 8.79 17.82 16.03
N ASP A 259 9.76 16.91 16.10
CA ASP A 259 11.11 17.20 16.59
C ASP A 259 11.86 18.18 15.67
N ARG A 260 11.77 18.02 14.34
CA ARG A 260 12.35 18.95 13.35
C ARG A 260 11.81 20.37 13.50
N LEU A 261 10.48 20.53 13.57
CA LEU A 261 9.84 21.84 13.73
C LEU A 261 10.23 22.48 15.07
N ARG A 262 10.29 21.70 16.15
CA ARG A 262 10.75 22.19 17.45
C ARG A 262 12.21 22.66 17.41
N LEU A 263 13.07 21.92 16.71
CA LEU A 263 14.48 22.30 16.53
C LEU A 263 14.60 23.57 15.67
N GLU A 264 13.77 23.76 14.64
CA GLU A 264 13.72 25.00 13.85
C GLU A 264 13.25 26.19 14.70
N ASP A 265 12.22 26.02 15.53
CA ASP A 265 11.77 27.05 16.49
C ASP A 265 12.85 27.40 17.53
N GLU A 266 13.59 26.41 18.01
CA GLU A 266 14.72 26.62 18.93
C GLU A 266 15.90 27.30 18.21
N ASN A 267 16.15 26.96 16.94
CA ASN A 267 17.18 27.59 16.11
C ASN A 267 16.82 29.05 15.76
N GLU A 268 15.57 29.36 15.41
CA GLU A 268 15.12 30.76 15.20
C GLU A 268 15.23 31.60 16.48
N LYS A 269 14.98 31.00 17.64
CA LYS A 269 15.19 31.64 18.94
C LYS A 269 16.68 31.89 19.20
N GLN A 270 17.55 30.95 18.84
CA GLN A 270 19.01 31.11 18.91
C GLN A 270 19.52 32.18 17.93
N GLU A 271 19.01 32.24 16.69
CA GLU A 271 19.34 33.29 15.72
C GLU A 271 18.85 34.68 16.17
N ARG A 272 17.67 34.79 16.78
CA ARG A 272 17.19 36.05 17.39
C ARG A 272 18.03 36.49 18.59
N LEU A 273 18.48 35.55 19.42
CA LEU A 273 19.39 35.84 20.53
C LEU A 273 20.80 36.25 20.05
N LEU A 274 21.30 35.62 19.00
CA LEU A 274 22.59 35.94 18.38
C LEU A 274 22.56 37.32 17.67
N MET A 275 21.43 37.67 17.04
CA MET A 275 21.17 39.01 16.48
C MET A 275 20.92 40.10 17.54
N SER A 276 20.58 39.72 18.78
CA SER A 276 20.47 40.65 19.92
C SER A 276 21.82 40.93 20.61
N LEU A 277 22.81 40.05 20.40
CA LEU A 277 24.16 40.15 20.98
C LEU A 277 25.23 40.68 20.01
N LEU A 278 24.86 41.05 18.78
CA LEU A 278 25.73 41.82 17.89
C LEU A 278 25.10 43.20 17.63
N PRO A 279 25.58 44.26 18.33
CA PRO A 279 25.12 45.63 18.11
C PRO A 279 25.23 45.99 16.63
N ARG A 280 24.10 46.47 16.06
CA ARG A 280 24.12 47.28 14.83
C ARG A 280 25.07 48.44 15.08
N ASN A 281 26.32 48.33 14.61
CA ASN A 281 27.19 49.42 14.16
C ASN A 281 28.58 48.95 13.64
N VAL A 282 28.95 47.66 13.63
CA VAL A 282 30.29 47.24 13.12
C VAL A 282 30.33 45.90 12.37
N ALA A 283 29.37 45.59 11.49
CA ALA A 283 29.47 44.43 10.58
C ALA A 283 28.98 44.71 9.15
N MET A 284 28.89 45.99 8.77
CA MET A 284 28.61 46.45 7.41
C MET A 284 29.91 46.79 6.64
N GLU A 285 31.00 46.06 6.89
CA GLU A 285 32.25 46.18 6.11
C GLU A 285 32.83 44.83 5.65
N MET A 286 32.17 43.69 5.90
CA MET A 286 32.65 42.38 5.41
C MET A 286 31.59 41.61 4.61
N LYS A 287 30.67 42.34 3.98
CA LYS A 287 29.68 41.78 3.04
C LYS A 287 29.97 42.17 1.58
N GLU A 288 31.25 42.18 1.19
CA GLU A 288 31.65 42.43 -0.20
C GLU A 288 32.79 41.56 -0.74
N ASP A 289 33.10 40.41 -0.10
CA ASP A 289 34.16 39.51 -0.61
C ASP A 289 33.73 38.09 -0.99
N PHE A 290 32.45 37.71 -0.82
CA PHE A 290 31.97 36.39 -1.27
C PHE A 290 31.17 36.41 -2.59
N LEU A 291 31.02 37.57 -3.24
CA LEU A 291 30.57 37.68 -4.64
C LEU A 291 31.76 37.66 -5.62
N LYS A 292 32.57 36.60 -5.54
CA LYS A 292 33.43 36.17 -6.64
C LYS A 292 33.14 34.71 -6.99
N PRO A 293 32.22 34.45 -7.93
CA PRO A 293 32.33 33.27 -8.78
C PRO A 293 33.47 33.53 -9.78
N PRO A 294 34.54 32.71 -9.76
CA PRO A 294 34.93 32.02 -10.98
C PRO A 294 35.45 30.60 -10.68
N GLU A 295 34.91 29.58 -11.35
CA GLU A 295 35.55 28.96 -12.52
C GLU A 295 36.95 28.37 -12.29
N ARG A 296 37.05 27.05 -12.55
CA ARG A 296 38.23 26.29 -13.01
C ARG A 296 39.35 26.02 -11.99
N ILE A 297 39.15 24.98 -11.17
CA ILE A 297 40.25 24.16 -10.60
C ILE A 297 40.41 22.82 -11.37
N PHE A 298 39.78 22.68 -12.53
CA PHE A 298 40.01 21.55 -13.45
C PHE A 298 41.29 21.69 -14.31
N GLN A 299 42.05 22.77 -14.20
CA GLN A 299 43.31 22.98 -14.94
C GLN A 299 44.59 22.61 -14.17
N ARG A 300 44.52 22.27 -12.87
CA ARG A 300 45.73 21.86 -12.10
C ARG A 300 46.05 20.35 -12.15
N PHE A 301 45.12 19.49 -12.57
CA PHE A 301 45.42 18.05 -12.70
C PHE A 301 45.93 17.64 -14.08
N THR A 302 45.76 18.46 -15.12
CA THR A 302 46.29 18.17 -16.47
C THR A 302 47.69 18.76 -16.72
N SER A 303 48.20 19.64 -15.85
CA SER A 303 49.54 20.23 -15.98
C SER A 303 50.62 19.59 -15.08
N SER A 304 50.26 18.77 -14.09
CA SER A 304 51.22 18.13 -13.17
C SER A 304 51.37 16.62 -13.36
N GLY A 305 50.78 16.04 -14.42
CA GLY A 305 50.95 14.62 -14.79
C GLY A 305 51.88 14.39 -15.99
N MET A 306 52.67 15.40 -16.39
CA MET A 306 53.55 15.32 -17.55
C MET A 306 54.91 15.96 -17.29
N THR A 307 55.46 15.75 -16.09
CA THR A 307 56.90 15.91 -15.78
C THR A 307 57.21 15.13 -14.50
N THR A 308 57.41 13.81 -14.64
CA THR A 308 58.37 12.95 -13.91
C THR A 308 58.10 11.51 -14.27
#